data_AF-A0AAU1U575-F1
#
_entry.id   AF-A0AAU1U575-F1
#
_cell.length_a   1.000
_cell.length_b   1.000
_cell.length_c   1.000
_cell.angle_alpha   90.00
_cell.angle_beta   90.00
_cell.angle_gamma   90.00
#
_symmetry.space_group_name_H-M   'P 1'
#
loop_
_entity.id
_entity.type
_entity.pdbx_description
1 polymer ?
#
loop_
_entity_poly.entity_id
_entity_poly.type
_entity_poly.pdbx_seq_one_letter_code
_entity_poly.pdbx_strand_id
1 'polypeptide(L)'
;MNQGNQAIGNTGGTNQGNQAVGTGGRVNQGNQAIGGTGGTNQGNQAVGTGGRVNQGNQAIGGTGGTNQGNQAVGTGGTVNQGNQAIGGTGGTNQGNQAVGTGGTVNQGNQAIGGTGGTNQGNQAIGGTGGTNQGNQAIGGTGGTNQGNQAIGGTGGTNQGNQAVGTGGTVNQGNQAIGGTGGTNQGNQAIGNTGGTNQGNQAVGGTGGTNQGNQAVGGTGGTNQGNQAIG
;
A
#
# COMPACT_ATOMS: atom_id res chain seq x y z
N MET A 1 26.47 34.25 -7.69
CA MET A 1 26.92 32.84 -7.81
C MET A 1 28.03 32.66 -6.78
N ASN A 2 27.87 31.76 -5.81
CA ASN A 2 28.92 31.47 -4.82
C ASN A 2 29.54 30.13 -5.25
N GLN A 3 30.81 30.12 -5.65
CA GLN A 3 31.51 28.93 -6.16
C GLN A 3 32.66 28.53 -5.22
N GLY A 4 32.77 27.25 -4.90
CA GLY A 4 33.82 26.70 -4.04
C GLY A 4 33.56 25.25 -3.64
N ASN A 5 34.49 24.61 -2.92
CA ASN A 5 34.26 23.29 -2.31
C ASN A 5 33.06 23.33 -1.34
N GLN A 6 32.83 24.50 -0.72
CA GLN A 6 31.65 24.82 0.07
C GLN A 6 31.04 26.14 -0.42
N ALA A 7 29.73 26.15 -0.63
CA ALA A 7 28.97 27.33 -1.02
C ALA A 7 27.81 27.52 -0.03
N ILE A 8 27.69 28.69 0.59
CA ILE A 8 26.66 29.02 1.58
C ILE A 8 25.90 30.27 1.09
N GLY A 9 24.58 30.32 1.27
CA GLY A 9 23.83 31.57 1.08
C GLY A 9 22.38 31.51 1.51
N ASN A 10 21.82 32.68 1.85
CA ASN A 10 20.67 32.78 2.75
C ASN A 10 19.34 33.14 2.06
N THR A 11 19.34 33.74 0.87
CA THR A 11 18.12 34.05 0.08
C THR A 11 18.41 34.17 -1.43
N GLY A 12 17.56 33.57 -2.26
CA GLY A 12 17.53 33.76 -3.73
C GLY A 12 18.72 33.18 -4.54
N GLY A 13 18.47 32.90 -5.82
CA GLY A 13 19.50 32.50 -6.81
C GLY A 13 19.95 31.02 -6.75
N THR A 14 21.15 30.75 -7.25
CA THR A 14 21.76 29.40 -7.30
C THR A 14 23.01 29.33 -6.42
N ASN A 15 23.14 28.26 -5.65
CA ASN A 15 24.33 27.89 -4.89
C ASN A 15 25.00 26.70 -5.57
N GLN A 16 26.27 26.81 -5.95
CA GLN A 16 26.94 25.74 -6.67
C GLN A 16 28.30 25.42 -6.04
N GLY A 17 28.48 24.19 -5.60
CA GLY A 17 29.71 23.73 -4.98
C GLY A 17 29.64 22.25 -4.66
N ASN A 18 30.75 21.63 -4.25
CA ASN A 18 30.74 20.22 -3.84
C ASN A 18 29.76 20.01 -2.65
N GLN A 19 29.75 20.96 -1.71
CA GLN A 19 28.73 21.12 -0.68
C GLN A 19 28.02 22.46 -0.85
N ALA A 20 26.70 22.43 -1.08
CA ALA A 20 25.87 23.61 -1.27
C ALA A 20 24.79 23.68 -0.18
N VAL A 21 24.87 24.68 0.70
CA VAL A 21 23.93 24.88 1.82
C VAL A 21 23.19 26.19 1.67
N GLY A 22 21.85 26.19 1.75
CA GLY A 22 21.11 27.44 1.69
C GLY A 22 19.64 27.35 2.07
N THR A 23 19.08 28.48 2.52
CA THR A 23 17.68 28.62 2.93
C THR A 23 16.88 29.43 1.92
N GLY A 24 15.53 29.26 1.90
CA GLY A 24 14.60 30.20 1.27
C GLY A 24 14.61 30.24 -0.27
N GLY A 25 13.82 29.38 -0.91
CA GLY A 25 13.46 29.52 -2.34
C GLY A 25 14.61 29.36 -3.35
N ARG A 26 15.76 28.86 -2.91
CA ARG A 26 17.01 28.75 -3.69
C ARG A 26 17.13 27.46 -4.50
N VAL A 27 17.98 27.43 -5.52
CA VAL A 27 18.55 26.18 -6.06
C VAL A 27 19.91 25.92 -5.39
N ASN A 28 20.08 24.79 -4.69
CA ASN A 28 21.40 24.32 -4.23
C ASN A 28 21.82 23.15 -5.11
N GLN A 29 23.00 23.24 -5.71
CA GLN A 29 23.53 22.24 -6.65
C GLN A 29 24.93 21.79 -6.23
N GLY A 30 25.13 20.49 -6.03
CA GLY A 30 26.40 19.95 -5.54
C GLY A 30 26.39 18.45 -5.38
N ASN A 31 27.48 17.84 -4.91
CA ASN A 31 27.43 16.44 -4.49
C ASN A 31 26.55 16.29 -3.24
N GLN A 32 26.63 17.27 -2.33
CA GLN A 32 25.73 17.43 -1.20
C GLN A 32 25.00 18.76 -1.30
N ALA A 33 23.68 18.72 -1.45
CA ALA A 33 22.82 19.89 -1.53
C ALA A 33 21.84 19.89 -0.35
N ILE A 34 21.99 20.85 0.58
CA ILE A 34 21.21 20.93 1.81
C ILE A 34 20.41 22.24 1.79
N GLY A 35 19.12 22.16 2.09
CA GLY A 35 18.30 23.35 2.17
C GLY A 35 17.21 23.35 3.22
N GLY A 36 16.80 24.55 3.61
CA GLY A 36 15.61 24.77 4.44
C GLY A 36 14.32 24.70 3.60
N THR A 37 13.36 25.58 3.90
CA THR A 37 12.04 25.61 3.25
C THR A 37 12.08 26.22 1.83
N GLY A 38 11.33 25.59 0.91
CA GLY A 38 11.14 26.05 -0.47
C GLY A 38 12.39 25.99 -1.37
N GLY A 39 12.17 25.87 -2.68
CA GLY A 39 13.23 25.79 -3.71
C GLY A 39 13.61 24.35 -4.13
N THR A 40 14.82 24.14 -4.64
CA THR A 40 15.29 22.85 -5.16
C THR A 40 16.70 22.49 -4.67
N ASN A 41 16.93 21.25 -4.23
CA ASN A 41 18.28 20.68 -3.98
C ASN A 41 18.55 19.66 -5.09
N GLN A 42 19.69 19.79 -5.77
CA GLN A 42 20.14 18.86 -6.81
C GLN A 42 21.53 18.34 -6.47
N GLY A 43 21.67 17.02 -6.34
CA GLY A 43 22.96 16.43 -6.02
C GLY A 43 22.94 14.93 -5.80
N ASN A 44 24.09 14.31 -5.56
CA ASN A 44 24.11 12.89 -5.17
C ASN A 44 23.33 12.67 -3.86
N GLN A 45 23.46 13.60 -2.92
CA GLN A 45 22.66 13.69 -1.70
C GLN A 45 21.94 15.05 -1.66
N ALA A 46 20.61 15.02 -1.72
CA ALA A 46 19.75 16.20 -1.66
C ALA A 46 18.87 16.12 -0.41
N VAL A 47 19.06 17.06 0.53
CA VAL A 47 18.37 17.06 1.83
C VAL A 47 17.63 18.37 2.04
N GLY A 48 16.33 18.31 2.29
CA GLY A 48 15.49 19.50 2.46
C GLY A 48 14.38 19.33 3.50
N THR A 49 13.86 20.44 3.97
CA THR A 49 12.64 20.47 4.81
C THR A 49 11.56 21.30 4.12
N GLY A 50 10.28 20.98 4.34
CA GLY A 50 9.14 21.86 4.03
C GLY A 50 8.97 22.29 2.56
N GLY A 51 8.09 21.62 1.82
CA GLY A 51 7.55 22.12 0.54
C GLY A 51 8.61 22.34 -0.55
N ARG A 52 9.64 21.48 -0.56
CA ARG A 52 10.82 21.59 -1.43
C ARG A 52 10.89 20.45 -2.45
N VAL A 53 11.64 20.64 -3.53
CA VAL A 53 12.06 19.56 -4.43
C VAL A 53 13.49 19.12 -4.10
N ASN A 54 13.69 17.84 -3.77
CA ASN A 54 15.01 17.23 -3.64
C ASN A 54 15.21 16.22 -4.77
N GLN A 55 16.30 16.35 -5.54
CA GLN A 55 16.63 15.52 -6.69
C GLN A 55 18.04 14.96 -6.55
N GLY A 56 18.19 13.64 -6.57
CA GLY A 56 19.49 13.01 -6.36
C GLY A 56 19.50 11.50 -6.35
N ASN A 57 20.66 10.88 -6.09
CA ASN A 57 20.69 9.44 -5.81
C ASN A 57 19.97 9.15 -4.48
N GLN A 58 20.19 10.01 -3.49
CA GLN A 58 19.47 10.05 -2.22
C GLN A 58 18.77 11.40 -2.08
N ALA A 59 17.44 11.39 -2.07
CA ALA A 59 16.60 12.57 -1.88
C ALA A 59 15.80 12.44 -0.58
N ILE A 60 16.06 13.31 0.39
CA ILE A 60 15.47 13.26 1.74
C ILE A 60 14.73 14.57 2.01
N GLY A 61 13.43 14.47 2.27
CA GLY A 61 12.54 15.59 2.54
C GLY A 61 11.86 15.50 3.92
N GLY A 62 11.54 16.66 4.48
CA GLY A 62 10.60 16.79 5.59
C GLY A 62 9.14 16.64 5.15
N THR A 63 8.25 17.46 5.71
CA THR A 63 6.83 17.48 5.33
C THR A 63 6.57 18.29 4.06
N GLY A 64 5.68 17.81 3.20
CA GLY A 64 5.34 18.44 1.93
C GLY A 64 6.49 18.49 0.91
N GLY A 65 6.16 18.61 -0.36
CA GLY A 65 7.14 18.69 -1.45
C GLY A 65 7.40 17.35 -2.14
N THR A 66 8.52 17.25 -2.84
CA THR A 66 8.84 16.13 -3.73
C THR A 66 10.29 15.68 -3.58
N ASN A 67 10.49 14.38 -3.38
CA ASN A 67 11.81 13.75 -3.39
C ASN A 67 11.90 12.81 -4.60
N GLN A 68 12.90 12.99 -5.46
CA GLN A 68 13.12 12.19 -6.65
C GLN A 68 14.53 11.61 -6.64
N GLY A 69 14.66 10.28 -6.70
CA GLY A 69 15.97 9.64 -6.68
C GLY A 69 15.96 8.13 -6.68
N ASN A 70 17.13 7.48 -6.60
CA ASN A 70 17.16 6.03 -6.39
C ASN A 70 16.54 5.66 -5.04
N GLN A 71 16.84 6.45 -4.01
CA GLN A 71 16.20 6.43 -2.70
C GLN A 71 15.54 7.79 -2.45
N ALA A 72 14.21 7.80 -2.33
CA ALA A 72 13.41 8.98 -2.02
C ALA A 72 12.70 8.77 -0.67
N VAL A 73 12.99 9.62 0.31
CA VAL A 73 12.45 9.50 1.68
C VAL A 73 11.80 10.81 2.10
N GLY A 74 10.54 10.75 2.53
CA GLY A 74 9.80 11.93 2.96
C GLY A 74 8.90 11.64 4.17
N THR A 75 8.53 12.69 4.89
CA THR A 75 7.49 12.60 5.93
C THR A 75 6.24 13.35 5.48
N GLY A 76 5.14 13.26 6.26
CA GLY A 76 3.86 13.97 6.08
C GLY A 76 3.61 14.72 4.76
N GLY A 77 2.71 14.24 3.90
CA GLY A 77 2.28 15.00 2.71
C GLY A 77 3.29 15.09 1.57
N THR A 78 4.31 14.23 1.55
CA THR A 78 5.35 14.21 0.52
C THR A 78 5.01 13.32 -0.67
N VAL A 79 5.56 13.68 -1.83
CA VAL A 79 5.65 12.81 -3.01
C VAL A 79 7.07 12.26 -3.11
N ASN A 80 7.25 10.95 -2.96
CA ASN A 80 8.53 10.27 -3.11
C ASN A 80 8.52 9.42 -4.38
N GLN A 81 9.48 9.63 -5.28
CA GLN A 81 9.60 8.91 -6.55
C GLN A 81 11.01 8.31 -6.67
N GLY A 82 11.10 7.00 -6.85
CA GLY A 82 12.40 6.35 -6.93
C GLY A 82 12.37 4.84 -7.02
N ASN A 83 13.54 4.18 -7.07
CA ASN A 83 13.57 2.72 -6.95
C ASN A 83 13.03 2.27 -5.59
N GLN A 84 13.43 2.99 -4.53
CA GLN A 84 12.86 2.90 -3.19
C GLN A 84 12.24 4.24 -2.81
N ALA A 85 10.92 4.26 -2.63
CA ALA A 85 10.17 5.43 -2.21
C ALA A 85 9.54 5.17 -0.84
N ILE A 86 9.93 5.94 0.17
CA ILE A 86 9.51 5.76 1.57
C ILE A 86 8.85 7.04 2.07
N GLY A 87 7.60 6.94 2.53
CA GLY A 87 6.80 8.07 2.98
C GLY A 87 6.23 7.89 4.39
N GLY A 88 6.11 9.02 5.10
CA GLY A 88 5.30 9.15 6.31
C GLY A 88 3.79 9.12 6.01
N THR A 89 3.00 9.87 6.77
CA THR A 89 1.54 9.94 6.61
C THR A 89 1.10 10.82 5.44
N GLY A 90 -0.04 10.52 4.83
CA GLY A 90 -0.76 11.43 3.93
C GLY A 90 -0.04 11.85 2.65
N GLY A 91 0.83 10.99 2.09
CA GLY A 91 1.64 11.27 0.89
C GLY A 91 1.47 10.25 -0.24
N THR A 92 2.34 10.34 -1.25
CA THR A 92 2.40 9.40 -2.38
C THR A 92 3.82 8.87 -2.56
N ASN A 93 3.99 7.55 -2.62
CA ASN A 93 5.26 6.89 -2.90
C ASN A 93 5.14 6.09 -4.19
N GLN A 94 6.02 6.35 -5.16
CA GLN A 94 6.05 5.67 -6.46
C GLN A 94 7.43 5.07 -6.70
N GLY A 95 7.49 3.76 -6.94
CA GLY A 95 8.78 3.10 -7.15
C GLY A 95 8.72 1.60 -7.36
N ASN A 96 9.87 0.94 -7.49
CA ASN A 96 9.89 -0.52 -7.48
C ASN A 96 9.44 -1.06 -6.11
N GLN A 97 9.90 -0.40 -5.04
CA GLN A 97 9.43 -0.58 -3.67
C GLN A 97 8.87 0.75 -3.16
N ALA A 98 7.58 0.78 -2.87
CA ALA A 98 6.89 1.93 -2.31
C ALA A 98 6.36 1.58 -0.91
N VAL A 99 6.80 2.31 0.10
CA VAL A 99 6.45 2.05 1.51
C VAL A 99 5.89 3.31 2.15
N GLY A 100 4.68 3.22 2.69
CA GLY A 100 4.00 4.35 3.31
C GLY A 100 3.32 3.97 4.63
N THR A 101 3.10 4.98 5.46
CA THR A 101 2.28 4.86 6.67
C THR A 101 1.01 5.71 6.52
N GLY A 102 0.03 5.54 7.41
CA GLY A 102 -1.16 6.40 7.56
C GLY A 102 -1.67 7.15 6.32
N GLY A 103 -2.68 6.62 5.60
CA GLY A 103 -3.37 7.37 4.55
C GLY A 103 -2.50 7.70 3.32
N THR A 104 -1.50 6.87 3.03
CA THR A 104 -0.61 7.03 1.87
C THR A 104 -1.12 6.31 0.63
N VAL A 105 -0.71 6.81 -0.54
CA VAL A 105 -0.81 6.08 -1.81
C VAL A 105 0.56 5.51 -2.15
N ASN A 106 0.70 4.18 -2.17
CA ASN A 106 1.93 3.49 -2.56
C ASN A 106 1.71 2.79 -3.90
N GLN A 107 2.56 3.07 -4.89
CA GLN A 107 2.47 2.46 -6.22
C GLN A 107 3.83 1.85 -6.61
N GLY A 108 3.84 0.58 -6.97
CA GLY A 108 5.08 -0.09 -7.33
C GLY A 108 4.99 -1.57 -7.66
N ASN A 109 6.13 -2.23 -7.87
CA ASN A 109 6.12 -3.69 -7.94
C ASN A 109 5.75 -4.29 -6.58
N GLN A 110 6.31 -3.72 -5.52
CA GLN A 110 5.90 -3.97 -4.14
C GLN A 110 5.42 -2.66 -3.51
N ALA A 111 4.14 -2.61 -3.14
CA ALA A 111 3.53 -1.48 -2.47
C ALA A 111 3.09 -1.89 -1.06
N ILE A 112 3.62 -1.24 -0.02
CA ILE A 112 3.40 -1.59 1.38
C ILE A 112 2.83 -0.38 2.12
N GLY A 113 1.67 -0.54 2.74
CA GLY A 113 1.00 0.49 3.53
C GLY A 113 0.70 0.04 4.95
N GLY A 114 0.73 1.00 5.89
CA GLY A 114 0.29 0.80 7.27
C GLY A 114 -1.23 0.91 7.43
N THR A 115 -1.69 2.01 8.01
CA THR A 115 -3.11 2.26 8.30
C THR A 115 -3.76 3.11 7.22
N GLY A 116 -4.85 2.63 6.62
CA GLY A 116 -5.58 3.32 5.57
C GLY A 116 -4.74 3.57 4.32
N GLY A 117 -5.31 4.27 3.34
CA GLY A 117 -4.65 4.58 2.09
C GLY A 117 -4.84 3.51 1.01
N THR A 118 -3.95 3.51 0.02
CA THR A 118 -4.08 2.67 -1.18
C THR A 118 -2.71 2.14 -1.61
N ASN A 119 -2.59 0.83 -1.73
CA ASN A 119 -1.40 0.16 -2.25
C ASN A 119 -1.72 -0.48 -3.59
N GLN A 120 -0.97 -0.14 -4.64
CA GLN A 120 -1.16 -0.68 -5.99
C GLN A 120 0.15 -1.27 -6.51
N GLY A 121 0.12 -2.53 -6.92
CA GLY A 121 1.33 -3.20 -7.40
C GLY A 121 1.20 -4.68 -7.67
N ASN A 122 2.24 -5.31 -8.21
CA ASN A 122 2.23 -6.76 -8.36
C ASN A 122 1.99 -7.47 -7.02
N GLN A 123 2.62 -6.95 -5.96
CA GLN A 123 2.33 -7.29 -4.57
C GLN A 123 1.92 -6.02 -3.83
N ALA A 124 0.68 -5.97 -3.38
CA ALA A 124 0.14 -4.88 -2.57
C ALA A 124 -0.16 -5.40 -1.16
N ILE A 125 0.50 -4.83 -0.14
CA ILE A 125 0.41 -5.27 1.25
C ILE A 125 -0.10 -4.11 2.12
N GLY A 126 -1.20 -4.30 2.82
CA GLY A 126 -1.76 -3.31 3.75
C GLY A 126 -1.87 -3.83 5.18
N GLY A 127 -1.75 -2.92 6.15
CA GLY A 127 -1.98 -3.19 7.56
C GLY A 127 -3.47 -3.13 7.93
N THR A 128 -3.94 -1.94 8.32
CA THR A 128 -5.30 -1.75 8.86
C THR A 128 -6.12 -0.82 7.98
N GLY A 129 -7.21 -1.32 7.41
CA GLY A 129 -8.08 -0.57 6.50
C GLY A 129 -7.39 -0.19 5.18
N GLY A 130 -8.11 0.56 4.34
CA GLY A 130 -7.61 0.98 3.02
C GLY A 130 -7.83 -0.07 1.93
N THR A 131 -7.14 0.12 0.81
CA THR A 131 -7.32 -0.69 -0.41
C THR A 131 -5.99 -1.22 -0.92
N ASN A 132 -5.89 -2.53 -1.13
CA ASN A 132 -4.74 -3.18 -1.77
C ASN A 132 -5.16 -3.72 -3.14
N GLN A 133 -4.46 -3.36 -4.21
CA GLN A 133 -4.78 -3.79 -5.57
C GLN A 133 -3.57 -4.37 -6.30
N GLY A 134 -3.74 -5.56 -6.86
CA GLY A 134 -2.88 -6.11 -7.90
C GLY A 134 -2.80 -7.63 -7.89
N ASN A 135 -1.75 -8.24 -8.45
CA ASN A 135 -1.75 -9.69 -8.67
C ASN A 135 -1.90 -10.47 -7.35
N GLN A 136 -1.14 -10.06 -6.33
CA GLN A 136 -1.30 -10.50 -4.95
C GLN A 136 -1.63 -9.30 -4.07
N ALA A 137 -2.85 -9.25 -3.55
CA ALA A 137 -3.30 -8.24 -2.60
C ALA A 137 -3.45 -8.87 -1.22
N ILE A 138 -2.66 -8.42 -0.25
CA ILE A 138 -2.61 -8.94 1.11
C ILE A 138 -3.01 -7.82 2.08
N GLY A 139 -4.05 -8.04 2.88
CA GLY A 139 -4.48 -7.11 3.91
C GLY A 139 -4.44 -7.72 5.31
N GLY A 140 -4.21 -6.88 6.32
CA GLY A 140 -4.36 -7.26 7.72
C GLY A 140 -5.82 -7.14 8.19
N THR A 141 -6.16 -6.04 8.84
CA THR A 141 -7.46 -5.85 9.50
C THR A 141 -8.33 -4.86 8.74
N GLY A 142 -9.50 -5.30 8.25
CA GLY A 142 -10.43 -4.48 7.50
C GLY A 142 -9.90 -4.04 6.14
N GLY A 143 -10.70 -3.22 5.43
CA GLY A 143 -10.34 -2.72 4.11
C GLY A 143 -10.72 -3.68 2.97
N THR A 144 -10.14 -3.44 1.80
CA THR A 144 -10.46 -4.15 0.55
C THR A 144 -9.19 -4.62 -0.14
N ASN A 145 -9.10 -5.92 -0.42
CA ASN A 145 -8.03 -6.52 -1.22
C ASN A 145 -8.60 -6.96 -2.57
N GLN A 146 -8.02 -6.50 -3.68
CA GLN A 146 -8.47 -6.83 -5.04
C GLN A 146 -7.30 -7.39 -5.85
N GLY A 147 -7.46 -8.58 -6.41
CA GLY A 147 -6.37 -9.20 -7.15
C GLY A 147 -6.66 -10.56 -7.75
N ASN A 148 -5.67 -11.17 -8.39
CA ASN A 148 -5.80 -12.59 -8.76
C ASN A 148 -5.85 -13.46 -7.50
N GLN A 149 -4.99 -13.13 -6.53
CA GLN A 149 -5.00 -13.67 -5.19
C GLN A 149 -5.24 -12.52 -4.20
N ALA A 150 -6.41 -12.52 -3.57
CA ALA A 150 -6.75 -11.57 -2.53
C ALA A 150 -6.79 -12.30 -1.18
N ILE A 151 -5.87 -11.95 -0.28
CA ILE A 151 -5.71 -12.58 1.03
C ILE A 151 -5.97 -11.50 2.09
N GLY A 152 -6.97 -11.71 2.95
CA GLY A 152 -7.27 -10.82 4.06
C GLY A 152 -7.13 -11.50 5.40
N GLY A 153 -6.80 -10.72 6.43
CA GLY A 153 -6.91 -11.14 7.82
C GLY A 153 -8.35 -11.02 8.32
N THR A 154 -8.56 -10.12 9.28
CA THR A 154 -9.83 -9.98 10.02
C THR A 154 -10.66 -8.81 9.52
N GLY A 155 -11.91 -9.07 9.15
CA GLY A 155 -12.83 -8.08 8.61
C GLY A 155 -12.44 -7.59 7.21
N GLY A 156 -13.38 -6.96 6.52
CA GLY A 156 -13.15 -6.40 5.19
C GLY A 156 -13.54 -7.33 4.05
N THR A 157 -13.07 -7.01 2.84
CA THR A 157 -13.48 -7.67 1.60
C THR A 157 -12.26 -8.12 0.79
N ASN A 158 -12.25 -9.36 0.35
CA ASN A 158 -11.27 -9.91 -0.59
C ASN A 158 -11.99 -10.24 -1.90
N GLN A 159 -11.52 -9.67 -3.02
CA GLN A 159 -12.10 -9.88 -4.35
C GLN A 159 -11.02 -10.39 -5.29
N GLY A 160 -11.22 -11.56 -5.88
CA GLY A 160 -10.23 -12.12 -6.80
C GLY A 160 -10.58 -13.46 -7.40
N ASN A 161 -9.70 -14.01 -8.22
CA ASN A 161 -9.88 -15.40 -8.67
C ASN A 161 -9.83 -16.37 -7.47
N GLN A 162 -8.88 -16.13 -6.57
CA GLN A 162 -8.78 -16.76 -5.27
C GLN A 162 -8.90 -15.68 -4.19
N ALA A 163 -9.96 -15.75 -3.39
CA ALA A 163 -10.20 -14.86 -2.26
C ALA A 163 -10.15 -15.68 -0.96
N VAL A 164 -9.22 -15.34 -0.05
CA VAL A 164 -9.01 -16.05 1.21
C VAL A 164 -9.11 -15.08 2.38
N GLY A 165 -9.90 -15.41 3.39
CA GLY A 165 -10.05 -14.58 4.59
C GLY A 165 -10.11 -15.40 5.87
N THR A 166 -9.60 -14.86 6.98
CA THR A 166 -9.50 -15.63 8.23
C THR A 166 -10.66 -15.41 9.18
N GLY A 167 -11.25 -14.21 9.25
CA GLY A 167 -12.37 -13.98 10.17
C GLY A 167 -13.23 -12.76 9.84
N GLY A 168 -14.54 -12.92 9.81
CA GLY A 168 -15.49 -11.82 9.56
C GLY A 168 -15.34 -11.15 8.19
N THR A 169 -14.73 -11.84 7.22
CA THR A 169 -14.42 -11.32 5.89
C THR A 169 -15.51 -11.64 4.87
N VAL A 170 -15.64 -10.79 3.86
CA VAL A 170 -16.37 -11.12 2.63
C VAL A 170 -15.37 -11.54 1.56
N ASN A 171 -15.36 -12.80 1.17
CA ASN A 171 -14.51 -13.33 0.10
C ASN A 171 -15.35 -13.52 -1.16
N GLN A 172 -14.98 -12.90 -2.27
CA GLN A 172 -15.67 -12.97 -3.55
C GLN A 172 -14.71 -13.42 -4.64
N GLY A 173 -15.05 -14.51 -5.34
CA GLY A 173 -14.16 -15.02 -6.38
C GLY A 173 -14.59 -16.29 -7.08
N ASN A 174 -13.71 -16.83 -7.94
CA ASN A 174 -13.94 -18.18 -8.45
C ASN A 174 -13.80 -19.21 -7.33
N GLN A 175 -12.79 -19.03 -6.47
CA GLN A 175 -12.58 -19.77 -5.24
C GLN A 175 -12.60 -18.78 -4.07
N ALA A 176 -13.60 -18.89 -3.20
CA ALA A 176 -13.75 -18.09 -2.00
C ALA A 176 -13.61 -18.99 -0.77
N ILE A 177 -12.58 -18.74 0.04
CA ILE A 177 -12.23 -19.54 1.22
C ILE A 177 -12.28 -18.67 2.46
N GLY A 178 -13.13 -19.02 3.42
CA GLY A 178 -13.27 -18.31 4.68
C GLY A 178 -12.88 -19.15 5.89
N GLY A 179 -12.34 -18.47 6.91
CA GLY A 179 -12.14 -19.02 8.24
C GLY A 179 -13.41 -18.91 9.09
N THR A 180 -13.38 -18.02 10.08
CA THR A 180 -14.44 -17.88 11.10
C THR A 180 -15.41 -16.75 10.78
N GLY A 181 -16.67 -17.07 10.52
CA GLY A 181 -17.71 -16.11 10.17
C GLY A 181 -17.47 -15.39 8.83
N GLY A 182 -18.37 -14.49 8.47
CA GLY A 182 -18.32 -13.77 7.20
C GLY A 182 -19.05 -14.49 6.07
N THR A 183 -18.72 -14.12 4.84
CA THR A 183 -19.42 -14.59 3.63
C THR A 183 -18.42 -14.98 2.55
N ASN A 184 -18.54 -16.19 2.02
CA ASN A 184 -17.79 -16.66 0.86
C ASN A 184 -18.75 -16.78 -0.33
N GLN A 185 -18.46 -16.05 -1.41
CA GLN A 185 -19.27 -16.02 -2.62
C GLN A 185 -18.42 -16.38 -3.84
N GLY A 186 -18.79 -17.45 -4.54
CA GLY A 186 -18.02 -17.85 -5.70
C GLY A 186 -18.51 -19.08 -6.44
N ASN A 187 -17.75 -19.53 -7.44
CA ASN A 187 -18.03 -20.82 -8.07
C ASN A 187 -17.81 -21.96 -7.07
N GLN A 188 -16.72 -21.87 -6.30
CA GLN A 188 -16.41 -22.71 -5.15
C GLN A 188 -16.34 -21.84 -3.90
N ALA A 189 -17.26 -22.05 -2.96
CA ALA A 189 -17.28 -21.36 -1.67
C ALA A 189 -17.02 -22.37 -0.55
N ILE A 190 -15.97 -22.15 0.23
CA ILE A 190 -15.53 -23.04 1.32
C ILE A 190 -15.45 -22.24 2.61
N GLY A 191 -16.13 -22.70 3.66
CA GLY A 191 -16.08 -22.07 4.99
C GLY A 191 -15.65 -23.05 6.07
N ASN A 192 -14.97 -22.56 7.11
CA ASN A 192 -14.49 -23.38 8.21
C ASN A 192 -15.40 -23.35 9.44
N THR A 193 -15.80 -22.17 9.91
CA THR A 193 -16.62 -22.06 11.14
C THR A 193 -17.58 -20.88 11.08
N GLY A 194 -18.89 -21.13 11.09
CA GLY A 194 -19.93 -20.11 10.99
C GLY A 194 -19.89 -19.33 9.67
N GLY A 195 -20.82 -18.40 9.51
CA GLY A 195 -20.92 -17.56 8.30
C GLY A 195 -21.73 -18.21 7.18
N THR A 196 -21.59 -17.66 5.98
CA THR A 196 -22.39 -18.02 4.81
C THR A 196 -21.50 -18.38 3.62
N ASN A 197 -21.69 -19.57 3.05
CA ASN A 197 -21.07 -19.99 1.81
C ASN A 197 -22.12 -20.02 0.69
N GLN A 198 -21.87 -19.31 -0.40
CA GLN A 198 -22.77 -19.18 -1.54
C GLN A 198 -22.03 -19.46 -2.83
N GLY A 199 -22.45 -20.49 -3.57
CA GLY A 199 -21.80 -20.81 -4.83
C GLY A 199 -22.41 -21.94 -5.63
N ASN A 200 -21.81 -22.26 -6.78
CA ASN A 200 -22.19 -23.45 -7.53
C ASN A 200 -21.86 -24.72 -6.73
N GLN A 201 -20.67 -24.74 -6.15
CA GLN A 201 -20.20 -25.72 -5.18
C GLN A 201 -19.96 -25.00 -3.85
N ALA A 202 -20.70 -25.39 -2.82
CA ALA A 202 -20.60 -24.80 -1.50
C ALA A 202 -20.24 -25.89 -0.48
N VAL A 203 -19.17 -25.70 0.28
CA VAL A 203 -18.70 -26.64 1.31
C VAL A 203 -18.72 -25.94 2.66
N GLY A 204 -19.58 -26.44 3.55
CA GLY A 204 -19.73 -25.98 4.92
C GLY A 204 -18.71 -26.59 5.87
N GLY A 205 -18.41 -25.85 6.94
CA GLY A 205 -17.64 -26.32 8.09
C GLY A 205 -18.53 -26.47 9.31
N THR A 206 -18.06 -26.03 10.48
CA THR A 206 -18.87 -26.08 11.71
C THR A 206 -19.81 -24.88 11.81
N GLY A 207 -21.12 -25.10 11.83
CA GLY A 207 -22.14 -24.06 11.93
C GLY A 207 -22.28 -23.19 10.67
N GLY A 208 -23.28 -22.32 10.65
CA GLY A 208 -23.53 -21.38 9.55
C GLY A 208 -24.46 -21.90 8.47
N THR A 209 -24.43 -21.25 7.30
CA THR A 209 -25.33 -21.49 6.17
C THR A 209 -24.54 -21.81 4.91
N ASN A 210 -24.86 -22.92 4.27
CA ASN A 210 -24.26 -23.34 3.01
C ASN A 210 -25.35 -23.38 1.93
N GLN A 211 -25.15 -22.65 0.83
CA GLN A 211 -26.11 -22.47 -0.25
C GLN A 211 -25.44 -22.71 -1.60
N GLY A 212 -25.92 -23.69 -2.36
CA GLY A 212 -25.42 -23.90 -3.71
C GLY A 212 -26.13 -24.96 -4.53
N ASN A 213 -25.76 -25.09 -5.80
CA ASN A 213 -26.30 -26.17 -6.64
C ASN A 213 -25.87 -27.54 -6.11
N GLN A 214 -24.58 -27.65 -5.76
CA GLN A 214 -23.98 -28.77 -5.03
C GLN A 214 -23.53 -28.26 -3.66
N ALA A 215 -24.15 -28.76 -2.60
CA ALA A 215 -23.93 -28.24 -1.27
C ALA A 215 -23.54 -29.38 -0.32
N VAL A 216 -22.29 -29.38 0.16
CA VAL A 216 -21.80 -30.33 1.17
C VAL A 216 -21.89 -29.67 2.55
N GLY A 217 -22.72 -30.23 3.41
CA GLY A 217 -22.93 -29.78 4.77
C GLY A 217 -21.70 -30.02 5.64
N GLY A 218 -21.67 -29.31 6.75
CA GLY A 218 -20.80 -29.62 7.87
C GLY A 218 -21.62 -29.69 9.16
N THR A 219 -20.95 -29.75 10.31
CA THR A 219 -21.62 -30.02 11.58
C THR A 219 -22.39 -28.81 12.11
N GLY A 220 -23.65 -28.97 12.48
CA GLY A 220 -24.40 -27.95 13.24
C GLY A 220 -24.82 -26.70 12.45
N GLY A 221 -24.92 -26.80 11.12
CA GLY A 221 -25.32 -25.71 10.23
C GLY A 221 -26.55 -26.02 9.36
N THR A 222 -26.94 -25.06 8.54
CA THR A 222 -28.00 -25.20 7.53
C THR A 222 -27.36 -25.47 6.16
N ASN A 223 -27.81 -26.52 5.48
CA ASN A 223 -27.34 -26.86 4.13
C ASN A 223 -28.51 -26.83 3.14
N GLN A 224 -28.42 -25.99 2.10
CA GLN A 224 -29.46 -25.77 1.10
C GLN A 224 -28.86 -25.91 -0.30
N GLY A 225 -29.46 -26.79 -1.11
CA GLY A 225 -29.05 -26.95 -2.49
C GLY A 225 -29.86 -27.97 -3.27
N ASN A 226 -29.75 -27.92 -4.60
CA ASN A 226 -30.40 -28.88 -5.50
C ASN A 226 -29.86 -30.30 -5.26
N GLN A 227 -28.57 -30.40 -4.92
CA GLN A 227 -27.88 -31.63 -4.55
C GLN A 227 -27.19 -31.43 -3.20
N ALA A 228 -27.97 -31.43 -2.12
CA ALA A 228 -27.46 -31.27 -0.77
C ALA A 228 -27.03 -32.63 -0.17
N ILE A 229 -25.81 -32.69 0.35
CA ILE A 229 -25.27 -33.82 1.11
C ILE A 229 -25.05 -33.34 2.55
N GLY A 230 -25.55 -34.10 3.52
CA GLY A 230 -25.47 -33.77 4.95
C GLY A 230 -24.09 -33.93 5.54
#